data_AF-U4QDV1-F1
#
_entry.id   AF-U4QDV1-F1
#
_cell.length_a   1.000
_cell.length_b   1.000
_cell.length_c   1.000
_cell.angle_alpha   90.00
_cell.angle_beta   90.00
_cell.angle_gamma   90.00
#
_symmetry.space_group_name_H-M   'P 1'
#
loop_
_entity.id
_entity.type
_entity.pdbx_description
1 polymer ?
#
loop_
_entity_poly.entity_id
_entity_poly.type
_entity_poly.pdbx_seq_one_letter_code
_entity_poly.pdbx_strand_id
1 'polypeptide(L)' 'MELSVTEIVKIIKSETNIIKREKAIAFFFLNLIRELMSLALERVDQELSESMRNQGYQIEKKN' A
#
# COMPACT_ATOMS: atom_id res chain seq x y z
N MET A 1 -6.02 7.12 7.72
CA MET A 1 -6.85 7.97 6.83
C MET A 1 -6.63 9.46 7.08
N GLU A 2 -6.45 9.93 8.32
CA GLU A 2 -6.08 11.35 8.57
C GLU A 2 -4.70 11.74 8.00
N LEU A 3 -3.73 10.82 8.03
CA LEU A 3 -2.40 11.05 7.44
C LEU A 3 -2.46 11.29 5.92
N SER A 4 -3.33 10.57 5.19
CA SER A 4 -3.44 10.70 3.73
C SER A 4 -4.06 12.02 3.30
N VAL A 5 -5.02 12.56 4.05
CA VAL A 5 -5.62 13.88 3.74
C VAL A 5 -4.60 15.00 3.96
N THR A 6 -3.80 14.91 5.03
CA THR A 6 -2.76 15.89 5.35
C THR A 6 -1.66 15.92 4.27
N GLU A 7 -1.25 14.76 3.76
CA GLU A 7 -0.28 14.63 2.67
C GLU A 7 -0.80 15.27 1.37
N ILE A 8 -2.05 15.02 0.99
CA ILE A 8 -2.67 15.64 -0.19
C ILE A 8 -2.72 17.17 -0.03
N VAL A 9 -3.13 17.67 1.14
CA VAL A 9 -3.16 19.11 1.42
C VAL A 9 -1.77 19.73 1.31
N LYS A 10 -0.71 19.03 1.77
CA LYS A 10 0.67 19.49 1.59
C LYS A 10 1.05 19.59 0.12
N ILE A 11 0.76 18.56 -0.68
CA ILE A 11 1.02 18.54 -2.14
C ILE A 11 0.32 19.72 -2.83
N ILE A 12 -0.94 19.97 -2.46
CA ILE A 12 -1.73 21.07 -3.04
C ILE A 12 -1.12 22.44 -2.71
N LYS A 13 -0.63 22.62 -1.48
CA LYS A 13 -0.03 23.88 -1.02
C LYS A 13 1.39 24.10 -1.55
N SER A 14 2.16 23.04 -1.82
CA SER A 14 3.57 23.14 -2.22
C SER A 14 3.77 23.42 -3.72
N GLU A 15 2.79 23.13 -4.57
CA GLU A 15 2.94 23.23 -6.02
C GLU A 15 1.80 24.06 -6.64
N THR A 16 2.17 25.20 -7.22
CA THR A 16 1.24 26.15 -7.85
C THR A 16 0.98 25.80 -9.32
N ASN A 17 1.90 25.07 -9.97
CA ASN A 17 1.69 24.58 -11.31
C ASN A 17 0.71 23.40 -11.31
N ILE A 18 -0.44 23.59 -11.96
CA ILE A 18 -1.53 22.62 -11.99
C ILE A 18 -1.04 21.26 -12.50
N ILE A 19 -0.31 21.21 -13.62
CA ILE A 19 0.13 19.93 -14.22
C ILE A 19 1.06 19.17 -13.28
N LYS A 20 2.01 19.85 -12.64
CA LYS A 20 2.93 19.21 -11.68
C LYS A 20 2.20 18.71 -10.44
N ARG A 21 1.25 19.50 -9.93
CA ARG A 21 0.44 19.13 -8.78
C ARG A 21 -0.42 17.89 -9.05
N GLU A 22 -1.13 17.85 -10.17
CA GLU A 22 -1.95 16.69 -10.56
C GLU A 22 -1.10 15.41 -10.69
N LYS A 23 0.10 15.52 -11.29
CA LYS A 23 1.04 14.39 -11.36
C LYS A 23 1.48 13.91 -9.98
N ALA A 24 1.78 14.82 -9.06
CA ALA A 24 2.18 14.48 -7.70
C ALA A 24 1.05 13.78 -6.93
N ILE A 25 -0.20 14.25 -7.08
CA ILE A 25 -1.38 13.61 -6.49
C ILE A 25 -1.59 12.21 -7.07
N ALA A 26 -1.48 12.04 -8.40
CA ALA A 26 -1.59 10.73 -9.04
C ALA A 26 -0.52 9.76 -8.54
N PHE A 27 0.73 10.21 -8.39
CA PHE A 27 1.82 9.40 -7.86
C PHE A 27 1.59 9.00 -6.40
N PHE A 28 1.08 9.93 -5.58
CA PHE A 28 0.70 9.64 -4.20
C PHE A 28 -0.33 8.51 -4.13
N PHE A 29 -1.42 8.59 -4.90
CA PHE A 29 -2.43 7.52 -4.91
C PHE A 29 -1.91 6.20 -5.45
N LEU A 30 -1.06 6.21 -6.48
CA LEU A 30 -0.45 4.99 -7.00
C LEU A 30 0.39 4.27 -5.93
N ASN A 31 1.17 5.02 -5.15
CA ASN A 31 1.96 4.46 -4.06
C ASN A 31 1.07 3.92 -2.94
N LEU A 32 0.00 4.64 -2.60
CA LEU A 32 -0.97 4.18 -1.62
C LEU A 32 -1.63 2.85 -2.05
N ILE A 33 -2.04 2.74 -3.31
CA ILE A 33 -2.60 1.49 -3.86
C ILE A 33 -1.57 0.36 -3.78
N ARG A 34 -0.31 0.64 -4.13
CA ARG A 34 0.77 -0.36 -4.06
C ARG A 34 0.98 -0.86 -2.62
N GLU A 35 0.99 0.04 -1.64
CA GLU A 35 1.14 -0.32 -0.23
C GLU A 35 -0.05 -1.17 0.25
N LEU A 36 -1.27 -0.76 -0.07
CA LEU A 36 -2.48 -1.52 0.26
C LEU A 36 -2.46 -2.93 -0.37
N MET A 37 -2.03 -3.04 -1.63
CA MET A 37 -1.89 -4.32 -2.31
C MET A 37 -0.83 -5.21 -1.66
N SER A 38 0.30 -4.64 -1.24
CA SER A 38 1.35 -5.37 -0.53
C SER A 38 0.83 -5.95 0.79
N LEU A 39 0.13 -5.13 1.58
CA LEU A 39 -0.46 -5.56 2.85
C LEU A 39 -1.54 -6.62 2.65
N ALA A 40 -2.38 -6.46 1.62
CA ALA A 40 -3.41 -7.44 1.29
C ALA A 40 -2.80 -8.79 0.89
N LEU A 41 -1.76 -8.78 0.05
CA LEU A 41 -1.05 -10.00 -0.35
C LEU A 41 -0.34 -10.66 0.82
N GLU A 42 0.31 -9.88 1.68
CA GLU A 42 0.95 -10.40 2.89
C GLU A 42 -0.07 -11.09 3.79
N ARG A 43 -1.26 -10.50 3.96
CA ARG A 43 -2.32 -11.10 4.75
C ARG A 43 -2.85 -12.39 4.14
N VAL A 44 -3.08 -12.43 2.83
CA VAL A 44 -3.49 -13.65 2.13
C VAL A 44 -2.45 -14.74 2.27
N ASP A 45 -1.16 -14.40 2.16
CA ASP A 45 -0.05 -15.34 2.35
C ASP A 45 0.01 -15.90 3.78
N GLN A 46 -0.21 -15.04 4.79
CA GLN A 46 -0.30 -15.47 6.20
C GLN A 46 -1.47 -16.43 6.42
N GLU A 47 -2.67 -16.07 5.98
CA GLU A 47 -3.88 -16.90 6.12
C GLU A 47 -3.73 -18.25 5.40
N LEU A 48 -3.13 -18.26 4.20
CA LEU A 48 -2.84 -19.48 3.47
C LEU A 48 -1.80 -20.35 4.20
N SER A 49 -0.72 -19.74 4.70
CA SER A 49 0.34 -20.44 5.45
C SER A 49 -0.21 -21.11 6.70
N GLU A 50 -1.08 -20.42 7.45
CA GLU A 50 -1.75 -20.96 8.63
C GLU A 50 -2.67 -22.13 8.27
N SER A 51 -3.48 -21.98 7.22
CA SER A 51 -4.35 -23.06 6.73
C SER A 51 -3.57 -24.31 6.35
N MET A 52 -2.43 -24.16 5.68
CA MET A 52 -1.58 -25.29 5.29
C MET A 52 -0.89 -25.94 6.48
N ARG A 53 -0.44 -25.15 7.47
CA ARG A 53 0.10 -25.70 8.72
C ARG A 53 -0.94 -26.51 9.49
N ASN A 54 -2.19 -26.06 9.53
CA ASN A 54 -3.28 -26.81 10.15
C ASN A 54 -3.58 -28.14 9.44
N GLN A 55 -3.24 -28.25 8.15
CA GLN A 55 -3.33 -29.49 7.39
C GLN A 55 -2.08 -30.39 7.54
N GLY A 56 -1.10 -29.98 8.36
CA GLY A 56 0.11 -30.74 8.66
C GLY A 56 1.31 -30.43 7.75
N TYR A 57 1.20 -29.45 6.85
CA TYR A 57 2.32 -29.04 6.00
C TYR A 57 3.30 -28.14 6.76
N GLN A 58 4.60 -28.36 6.54
CA GLN A 58 5.64 -27.40 6.95
C GLN A 58 5.80 -26.33 5.87
N ILE A 59 5.62 -25.06 6.25
CA ILE A 59 5.74 -23.91 5.35
C ILE A 59 7.07 -23.20 5.64
N GLU A 60 7.97 -23.22 4.66
CA GLU A 60 9.20 -22.43 4.66
C GLU A 60 8.96 -21.07 3.98
N LYS A 61 9.23 -19.98 4.70
CA LYS A 61 9.26 -18.64 4.09
C LYS A 61 10.66 -18.36 3.58
N LYS A 62 10.78 -18.05 2.29
CA LYS A 62 12.01 -17.50 1.72
C LYS A 62 12.01 -16.00 2.01
N ASN A 63 12.88 -15.56 2.91
CA ASN A 63 13.15 -14.14 3.16
C ASN A 63 13.84 -13.47 1.97
#